data_AF-A0A537YMU4-F1
#
_entry.id   AF-A0A537YMU4-F1
#
_cell.length_a   1.000
_cell.length_b   1.000
_cell.length_c   1.000
_cell.angle_alpha   90.00
_cell.angle_beta   90.00
_cell.angle_gamma   90.00
#
_symmetry.space_group_name_H-M   'P 1'
#
loop_
_entity.id
_entity.type
_entity.pdbx_description
1 polymer ?
#
loop_
_entity_poly.entity_id
_entity_poly.type
_entity_poly.pdbx_seq_one_letter_code
_entity_poly.pdbx_strand_id
1 'polypeptide(L)'
;MPALLGHEELRGLDLVVDERRARAQLRRQIARLEAELAALFGEAFGHAQVPHRVEAVAAGPRLLDLGELEALRDGLADRVAEARQALIERRRVEDDNRALVERMLAAPQDYKWVRVSREDLGLHGCGHWHSRPRLGPIGMLMGWWRVKISSGCPLAGRLAAVEHEVEAEARP
;
A
#
# COMPACT_ATOMS: atom_id res chain seq x y z
N MET A 1 12.31 21.30 -62.19
CA MET A 1 11.73 21.22 -60.83
C MET A 1 11.60 19.77 -60.28
N PRO A 2 12.62 18.89 -60.31
CA PRO A 2 12.57 17.59 -59.61
C PRO A 2 13.33 17.56 -58.26
N ALA A 3 14.22 18.52 -57.98
CA ALA A 3 15.06 18.51 -56.78
C ALA A 3 14.30 18.84 -55.47
N LEU A 4 13.15 19.54 -55.55
CA LEU A 4 12.36 19.89 -54.36
C LEU A 4 11.53 18.70 -53.82
N LEU A 5 11.06 17.81 -54.71
CA LEU A 5 10.28 16.63 -54.32
C LEU A 5 11.13 15.61 -53.53
N GLY A 6 12.42 15.48 -53.85
CA GLY A 6 13.33 14.58 -53.13
C GLY A 6 13.63 15.02 -51.69
N HIS A 7 13.61 16.33 -51.40
CA HIS A 7 13.83 16.83 -50.03
C HIS A 7 12.59 16.65 -49.13
N GLU A 8 11.39 16.77 -49.67
CA GLU A 8 10.15 16.52 -48.90
C GLU A 8 9.99 15.04 -48.53
N GLU A 9 10.30 14.12 -49.44
CA GLU A 9 10.24 12.67 -49.16
C GLU A 9 11.27 12.24 -48.11
N LEU A 10 12.51 12.72 -48.21
CA LEU A 10 13.56 12.44 -47.22
C LEU A 10 13.21 12.99 -45.84
N ARG A 11 12.67 14.22 -45.78
CA ARG A 11 12.21 14.83 -44.53
C ARG A 11 11.04 14.06 -43.91
N GLY A 12 10.12 13.55 -44.71
CA GLY A 12 9.02 12.69 -44.26
C GLY A 12 9.52 11.38 -43.66
N LEU A 13 10.52 10.75 -44.27
CA LEU A 13 11.14 9.53 -43.75
C LEU A 13 11.87 9.78 -42.42
N ASP A 14 12.62 10.88 -42.31
CA ASP A 14 13.29 11.25 -41.06
C ASP A 14 12.30 11.50 -39.92
N LEU A 15 11.19 12.20 -40.19
CA LEU A 15 10.12 12.42 -39.20
C LEU A 15 9.47 11.10 -38.75
N VAL A 16 9.19 10.18 -39.68
CA VAL A 16 8.62 8.87 -39.36
C VAL A 16 9.61 8.01 -38.56
N VAL A 17 10.90 8.06 -38.88
CA VAL A 17 11.95 7.35 -38.13
C VAL A 17 12.09 7.92 -36.72
N ASP A 18 12.03 9.24 -36.57
CA ASP A 18 12.10 9.90 -35.27
C ASP A 18 10.87 9.57 -34.40
N GLU A 19 9.66 9.64 -34.97
CA GLU A 19 8.44 9.25 -34.25
C GLU A 19 8.50 7.79 -33.78
N ARG A 20 8.96 6.86 -34.64
CA ARG A 20 9.14 5.45 -34.25
C ARG A 20 10.11 5.30 -33.08
N ARG A 21 11.21 6.06 -33.07
CA ARG A 21 12.20 6.04 -31.98
C ARG A 21 11.62 6.64 -30.70
N ALA A 22 10.94 7.77 -30.79
CA ALA A 22 10.27 8.42 -29.67
C ALA A 22 9.23 7.50 -29.02
N ARG A 23 8.39 6.85 -29.84
CA ARG A 23 7.40 5.86 -29.40
C ARG A 23 8.04 4.66 -28.71
N ALA A 24 9.13 4.13 -29.27
CA ALA A 24 9.86 3.02 -28.65
C ALA A 24 10.47 3.43 -27.30
N GLN A 25 10.98 4.66 -27.19
CA GLN A 25 11.49 5.19 -25.93
C GLN A 25 10.39 5.37 -24.89
N LEU A 26 9.25 5.97 -25.24
CA LEU A 26 8.12 6.14 -24.32
C LEU A 26 7.61 4.80 -23.80
N ARG A 27 7.47 3.79 -24.67
CA ARG A 27 7.07 2.43 -24.24
C ARG A 27 8.04 1.81 -23.24
N ARG A 28 9.36 2.03 -23.40
CA ARG A 28 10.35 1.59 -22.41
C ARG A 28 10.19 2.32 -21.07
N GLN A 29 9.93 3.62 -21.11
CA GLN A 29 9.70 4.41 -19.89
C GLN A 29 8.43 3.95 -19.17
N ILE A 30 7.33 3.77 -19.90
CA ILE A 30 6.06 3.23 -19.38
C ILE A 30 6.28 1.87 -18.73
N ALA A 31 6.90 0.92 -19.43
CA ALA A 31 7.15 -0.42 -18.89
C ALA A 31 7.98 -0.41 -17.60
N ARG A 32 8.95 0.52 -17.49
CA ARG A 32 9.71 0.72 -16.25
C ARG A 32 8.83 1.25 -15.12
N LEU A 33 8.02 2.26 -15.38
CA LEU A 33 7.12 2.84 -14.38
C LEU A 33 6.04 1.85 -13.93
N GLU A 34 5.48 1.06 -14.85
CA GLU A 34 4.53 -0.01 -14.54
C GLU A 34 5.16 -1.07 -13.62
N ALA A 35 6.38 -1.52 -13.94
CA ALA A 35 7.10 -2.48 -13.11
C ALA A 35 7.39 -1.92 -11.72
N GLU A 36 7.75 -0.64 -11.64
CA GLU A 36 7.99 0.06 -10.37
C GLU A 36 6.70 0.19 -9.55
N LEU A 37 5.58 0.58 -10.16
CA LEU A 37 4.29 0.67 -9.49
C LEU A 37 3.81 -0.71 -9.00
N ALA A 38 4.02 -1.76 -9.80
CA ALA A 38 3.71 -3.13 -9.41
C ALA A 38 4.57 -3.58 -8.21
N ALA A 39 5.85 -3.22 -8.18
CA ALA A 39 6.73 -3.49 -7.04
C ALA A 39 6.25 -2.78 -5.77
N LEU A 40 5.91 -1.49 -5.86
CA LEU A 40 5.36 -0.72 -4.73
C LEU A 40 4.01 -1.28 -4.23
N PHE A 41 3.16 -1.73 -5.15
CA PHE A 41 1.92 -2.40 -4.79
C PHE A 41 2.18 -3.72 -4.05
N GLY A 42 3.14 -4.53 -4.54
CA GLY A 42 3.58 -5.75 -3.86
C GLY A 42 4.16 -5.47 -2.48
N GLU A 43 4.96 -4.41 -2.36
CA GLU A 43 5.49 -3.91 -1.09
C GLU A 43 4.43 -3.45 -0.11
N ALA A 44 3.22 -3.06 -0.55
CA ALA A 44 2.11 -2.63 0.29
C ALA A 44 1.10 -3.75 0.60
N PHE A 45 1.17 -4.84 -0.16
CA PHE A 45 0.12 -5.84 -0.21
C PHE A 45 -0.15 -6.44 1.18
N GLY A 46 -1.41 -6.38 1.62
CA GLY A 46 -1.86 -6.98 2.87
C GLY A 46 -1.54 -6.20 4.16
N HIS A 47 -0.99 -5.00 4.07
CA HIS A 47 -0.69 -4.17 5.26
C HIS A 47 -0.85 -2.66 5.04
N ALA A 48 -0.89 -2.19 3.79
CA ALA A 48 -1.16 -0.79 3.47
C ALA A 48 -1.96 -0.65 2.17
N GLN A 49 -2.69 0.46 2.05
CA GLN A 49 -3.30 0.84 0.78
C GLN A 49 -2.38 1.83 0.08
N VAL A 50 -1.98 1.51 -1.15
CA VAL A 50 -1.26 2.43 -2.02
C VAL A 50 -2.09 2.75 -3.26
N PRO A 51 -2.08 4.01 -3.71
CA PRO A 51 -2.59 4.36 -5.03
C PRO A 51 -1.87 3.51 -6.08
N HIS A 52 -2.61 2.72 -6.85
CA HIS A 52 -2.03 1.85 -7.89
C HIS A 52 -2.80 1.87 -9.21
N ARG A 53 -4.06 2.33 -9.22
CA ARG A 53 -4.88 2.37 -10.43
C ARG A 53 -4.56 3.56 -11.30
N VAL A 54 -4.14 3.32 -12.53
CA VAL A 54 -3.97 4.38 -13.53
C VAL A 54 -5.21 4.36 -14.43
N GLU A 55 -5.78 5.54 -14.70
CA GLU A 55 -6.95 5.65 -15.56
C GLU A 55 -6.61 5.19 -16.98
N ALA A 56 -7.55 4.49 -17.61
CA ALA A 56 -7.36 4.03 -18.98
C ALA A 56 -7.41 5.22 -19.94
N VAL A 57 -6.34 5.43 -20.70
CA VAL A 57 -6.25 6.52 -21.69
C VAL A 57 -7.17 6.27 -22.90
N ALA A 58 -7.53 5.01 -23.17
CA ALA A 58 -8.44 4.63 -24.25
C ALA A 58 -9.61 3.79 -23.75
N ALA A 59 -10.78 4.01 -24.34
CA ALA A 59 -12.00 3.25 -24.05
C ALA A 59 -12.00 1.79 -24.58
N GLY A 60 -10.91 1.34 -25.21
CA GLY A 60 -10.80 0.00 -25.79
C GLY A 60 -9.41 -0.34 -26.33
N PRO A 61 -9.17 -1.60 -26.75
CA PRO A 61 -7.87 -2.07 -27.20
C PRO A 61 -7.50 -1.46 -28.56
N ARG A 62 -6.57 -0.50 -28.55
CA ARG A 62 -6.00 0.12 -29.75
C ARG A 62 -4.57 0.55 -29.52
N LEU A 63 -3.89 0.90 -30.61
CA LEU A 63 -2.61 1.58 -30.52
C LEU A 63 -2.85 3.04 -30.09
N LEU A 64 -2.15 3.45 -29.03
CA LEU A 64 -2.12 4.85 -28.59
C LEU A 64 -1.29 5.68 -29.56
N ASP A 65 -1.62 6.96 -29.72
CA ASP A 65 -0.75 7.91 -30.41
C ASP A 65 0.44 8.34 -29.53
N LEU A 66 1.25 9.31 -29.99
CA LEU A 66 2.42 9.75 -29.24
C LEU A 66 2.03 10.55 -27.98
N GLY A 67 1.08 11.47 -28.09
CA GLY A 67 0.63 12.30 -26.96
C GLY A 67 -0.10 11.48 -25.90
N GLU A 68 -0.86 10.46 -26.31
CA GLU A 68 -1.49 9.51 -25.40
C GLU A 68 -0.47 8.65 -24.64
N LEU A 69 0.65 8.29 -25.27
CA LEU A 69 1.76 7.61 -24.57
C LEU A 69 2.44 8.53 -23.57
N GLU A 70 2.59 9.81 -23.88
CA GLU A 70 3.14 10.80 -22.94
C GLU A 70 2.20 11.01 -21.75
N ALA A 71 0.91 11.18 -21.99
CA ALA A 71 -0.09 11.29 -20.93
C ALA A 71 -0.12 10.04 -20.04
N LEU A 72 -0.01 8.84 -20.61
CA LEU A 72 0.09 7.59 -19.85
C LEU A 72 1.36 7.55 -19.00
N ARG A 73 2.51 7.94 -19.57
CA ARG A 73 3.79 8.02 -18.84
C ARG A 73 3.67 8.98 -17.64
N ASP A 74 3.09 10.15 -17.86
CA ASP A 74 2.99 11.19 -16.82
C ASP A 74 2.03 10.76 -15.72
N GLY A 75 0.87 10.19 -16.07
CA GLY A 75 -0.06 9.60 -15.10
C GLY A 75 0.56 8.44 -14.29
N LEU A 76 1.40 7.62 -14.92
CA LEU A 76 2.17 6.58 -14.22
C LEU A 76 3.24 7.17 -13.29
N ALA A 77 3.94 8.21 -13.73
CA ALA A 77 4.97 8.87 -12.93
C ALA A 77 4.37 9.50 -11.66
N ASP A 78 3.25 10.22 -11.81
CA ASP A 78 2.49 10.78 -10.70
C ASP A 78 2.04 9.67 -9.74
N ARG A 79 1.48 8.59 -10.30
CA ARG A 79 0.99 7.47 -9.49
C ARG A 79 2.09 6.76 -8.71
N VAL A 80 3.27 6.57 -9.31
CA VAL A 80 4.45 6.04 -8.63
C VAL A 80 4.89 6.96 -7.49
N ALA A 81 4.92 8.27 -7.71
CA ALA A 81 5.28 9.24 -6.68
C ALA A 81 4.29 9.21 -5.49
N GLU A 82 2.98 9.18 -5.78
CA GLU A 82 1.92 9.04 -4.78
C GLU A 82 2.06 7.74 -3.98
N ALA A 83 2.28 6.60 -4.66
CA ALA A 83 2.46 5.30 -4.01
C ALA A 83 3.68 5.28 -3.08
N ARG A 84 4.81 5.84 -3.53
CA ARG A 84 6.01 5.99 -2.69
C ARG A 84 5.73 6.85 -1.46
N GLN A 85 5.10 7.99 -1.64
CA GLN A 85 4.80 8.88 -0.52
C GLN A 85 3.89 8.20 0.50
N ALA A 86 2.86 7.48 0.03
CA ALA A 86 1.96 6.72 0.90
C ALA A 86 2.73 5.67 1.74
N LEU A 87 3.69 4.96 1.16
CA LEU A 87 4.54 4.01 1.90
C LEU A 87 5.47 4.70 2.90
N ILE A 88 6.04 5.85 2.56
CA ILE A 88 6.91 6.62 3.46
C ILE A 88 6.11 7.11 4.68
N GLU A 89 4.95 7.72 4.46
CA GLU A 89 4.08 8.18 5.53
C GLU A 89 3.61 7.02 6.39
N ARG A 90 3.29 5.88 5.77
CA ARG A 90 2.90 4.68 6.49
C ARG A 90 4.01 4.16 7.40
N ARG A 91 5.24 4.02 6.89
CA ARG A 91 6.41 3.59 7.68
C ARG A 91 6.67 4.53 8.86
N ARG A 92 6.53 5.83 8.64
CA ARG A 92 6.67 6.83 9.72
C ARG A 92 5.68 6.58 10.86
N VAL A 93 4.40 6.37 10.54
CA VAL A 93 3.37 6.07 11.55
C VAL A 93 3.68 4.76 12.27
N GLU A 94 4.14 3.74 11.55
CA GLU A 94 4.49 2.43 12.14
C GLU A 94 5.70 2.54 13.10
N ASP A 95 6.71 3.32 12.75
CA ASP A 95 7.88 3.58 13.59
C ASP A 95 7.53 4.40 14.84
N ASP A 96 6.71 5.44 14.68
CA ASP A 96 6.21 6.25 15.79
C ASP A 96 5.39 5.38 16.77
N ASN A 97 4.56 4.48 16.25
CA ASN A 97 3.78 3.53 17.04
C ASN A 97 4.66 2.48 17.72
N ARG A 98 5.73 2.02 17.07
CA ARG A 98 6.71 1.09 17.68
C ARG A 98 7.39 1.75 18.88
N ALA A 99 7.85 2.98 18.71
CA ALA A 99 8.42 3.77 19.80
C ALA A 99 7.39 4.05 20.91
N LEU A 100 6.12 4.26 20.56
CA LEU A 100 5.03 4.40 21.54
C LEU A 100 4.86 3.12 22.36
N VAL A 101 4.86 1.95 21.73
CA VAL A 101 4.74 0.65 22.43
C VAL A 101 5.92 0.45 23.37
N GLU A 102 7.14 0.77 22.96
CA GLU A 102 8.33 0.68 23.82
C GLU A 102 8.19 1.58 25.06
N ARG A 103 7.76 2.84 24.89
CA ARG A 103 7.51 3.75 26.03
C ARG A 103 6.37 3.26 26.91
N MET A 104 5.30 2.73 26.33
CA MET A 104 4.18 2.12 27.07
C MET A 104 4.64 0.93 27.92
N LEU A 105 5.53 0.09 27.40
CA LEU A 105 6.06 -1.06 28.13
C LEU A 105 6.96 -0.62 29.29
N ALA A 106 7.77 0.42 29.10
CA ALA A 106 8.64 0.97 30.14
C ALA A 106 7.88 1.70 31.26
N ALA A 107 6.87 2.49 30.90
CA ALA A 107 6.13 3.35 31.84
C ALA A 107 4.61 3.31 31.58
N PRO A 108 3.93 2.17 31.79
CA PRO A 108 2.52 2.00 31.42
C PRO A 108 1.57 2.99 32.09
N GLN A 109 1.93 3.51 33.27
CA GLN A 109 1.15 4.48 34.03
C GLN A 109 1.08 5.86 33.37
N ASP A 110 2.01 6.20 32.50
CA ASP A 110 2.04 7.46 31.76
C ASP A 110 1.18 7.38 30.49
N TYR A 111 0.86 6.16 30.04
CA TYR A 111 0.10 5.87 28.83
C TYR A 111 -1.23 5.19 29.16
N LYS A 112 -2.02 5.79 30.05
CA LYS A 112 -3.27 5.22 30.57
C LYS A 112 -4.28 4.95 29.44
N TRP A 113 -4.78 3.71 29.36
CA TRP A 113 -5.78 3.25 28.38
C TRP A 113 -5.35 3.32 26.91
N VAL A 114 -4.09 3.69 26.64
CA VAL A 114 -3.57 3.70 25.28
C VAL A 114 -3.59 2.29 24.73
N ARG A 115 -4.02 2.18 23.47
CA ARG A 115 -4.10 0.94 22.71
C ARG A 115 -3.42 1.12 21.37
N VAL A 116 -2.53 0.19 21.04
CA VAL A 116 -1.86 0.11 19.74
C VAL A 116 -2.12 -1.28 19.17
N SER A 117 -2.68 -1.37 17.97
CA SER A 117 -2.94 -2.66 17.32
C SER A 117 -1.70 -3.19 16.60
N ARG A 118 -1.74 -4.45 16.18
CA ARG A 118 -0.71 -5.02 15.30
C ARG A 118 -0.69 -4.36 13.94
N GLU A 119 -1.86 -4.02 13.41
CA GLU A 119 -2.01 -3.31 12.14
C GLU A 119 -1.35 -1.93 12.21
N ASP A 120 -1.47 -1.22 13.34
CA ASP A 120 -0.81 0.09 13.55
C ASP A 120 0.73 0.02 13.52
N LEU A 121 1.31 -1.18 13.62
CA LEU A 121 2.75 -1.45 13.58
C LEU A 121 3.21 -2.09 12.25
N GLY A 122 2.32 -2.21 11.27
CA GLY A 122 2.59 -2.91 10.01
C GLY A 122 2.67 -4.43 10.15
N LEU A 123 2.20 -4.99 11.28
CA LEU A 123 2.25 -6.43 11.55
C LEU A 123 0.94 -7.11 11.13
N HIS A 124 1.04 -8.28 10.52
CA HIS A 124 -0.12 -9.10 10.21
C HIS A 124 -0.73 -9.75 11.45
N GLY A 125 -2.00 -10.16 11.30
CA GLY A 125 -2.77 -10.90 12.29
C GLY A 125 -3.41 -10.01 13.35
N CYS A 126 -4.19 -10.64 14.22
CA CYS A 126 -4.99 -9.93 15.21
C CYS A 126 -4.22 -9.76 16.52
N GLY A 127 -4.36 -8.60 17.15
CA GLY A 127 -3.76 -8.36 18.45
C GLY A 127 -3.54 -6.89 18.73
N HIS A 128 -3.28 -6.57 19.98
CA HIS A 128 -3.01 -5.20 20.41
C HIS A 128 -2.27 -5.17 21.75
N TRP A 129 -1.52 -4.09 21.96
CA TRP A 129 -0.96 -3.66 23.23
C TRP A 129 -1.95 -2.70 23.87
N HIS A 130 -2.26 -2.89 25.16
CA HIS A 130 -3.17 -2.01 25.89
C HIS A 130 -2.69 -1.81 27.32
N SER A 131 -2.42 -0.57 27.68
CA SER A 131 -2.16 -0.20 29.08
C SER A 131 -3.45 -0.21 29.89
N ARG A 132 -3.53 -1.07 30.91
CA ARG A 132 -4.70 -1.19 31.80
C ARG A 132 -4.30 -1.14 33.27
N PRO A 133 -5.18 -0.64 34.15
CA PRO A 133 -4.92 -0.67 35.58
C PRO A 133 -4.89 -2.12 36.08
N ARG A 134 -4.00 -2.39 37.02
CA ARG A 134 -3.96 -3.64 37.78
C ARG A 134 -5.09 -3.60 38.80
N LEU A 135 -5.76 -4.73 39.05
CA LEU A 135 -6.81 -4.83 40.09
C LEU A 135 -7.97 -3.82 39.94
N GLY A 136 -8.30 -3.39 38.71
CA GLY A 136 -9.46 -2.53 38.46
C GLY A 136 -9.32 -1.11 39.04
N PRO A 137 -10.39 -0.53 39.65
CA PRO A 137 -10.37 0.85 40.15
C PRO A 137 -9.27 1.15 41.17
N ILE A 138 -8.86 0.17 41.98
CA ILE A 138 -7.81 0.35 42.99
C ILE A 138 -6.47 0.66 42.33
N GLY A 139 -6.05 -0.11 41.32
CA GLY A 139 -4.79 0.19 40.63
C GLY A 139 -4.85 1.46 39.80
N MET A 140 -6.04 1.92 39.39
CA MET A 140 -6.18 3.24 38.78
C MET A 140 -5.82 4.34 39.78
N LEU A 141 -6.33 4.27 41.02
CA LEU A 141 -6.04 5.23 42.09
C LEU A 141 -4.58 5.17 42.55
N MET A 142 -4.02 3.96 42.64
CA MET A 142 -2.66 3.74 43.11
C MET A 142 -1.58 3.88 42.01
N GLY A 143 -1.96 4.18 40.77
CA GLY A 143 -1.01 4.29 39.66
C GLY A 143 -0.39 2.94 39.24
N TRP A 144 -1.04 1.82 39.54
CA TRP A 144 -0.57 0.48 39.16
C TRP A 144 -1.09 0.10 37.78
N TRP A 145 -0.25 0.24 36.76
CA TRP A 145 -0.60 -0.06 35.37
C TRP A 145 0.23 -1.23 34.82
N ARG A 146 -0.30 -1.88 33.78
CA ARG A 146 0.40 -2.90 33.02
C ARG A 146 -0.02 -2.86 31.56
N VAL A 147 0.88 -3.17 30.65
CA VAL A 147 0.52 -3.46 29.26
C VAL A 147 0.05 -4.91 29.17
N LYS A 148 -1.14 -5.11 28.61
CA LYS A 148 -1.62 -6.41 28.17
C LYS A 148 -1.40 -6.54 26.67
N ILE A 149 -0.83 -7.66 26.25
CA ILE A 149 -0.65 -8.03 24.85
C ILE A 149 -1.69 -9.10 24.55
N SER A 150 -2.62 -8.83 23.63
CA SER A 150 -3.50 -9.87 23.11
C SER A 150 -2.92 -10.40 21.80
N SER A 151 -2.71 -11.70 21.68
CA SER A 151 -2.30 -12.38 20.45
C SER A 151 -3.45 -13.14 19.76
N GLY A 152 -4.65 -13.15 20.36
CA GLY A 152 -5.77 -13.95 19.85
C GLY A 152 -6.44 -13.33 18.63
N CYS A 153 -6.56 -14.10 17.56
CA CYS A 153 -7.51 -13.80 16.49
C CYS A 153 -8.94 -14.19 16.89
N PRO A 154 -9.88 -13.23 16.97
CA PRO A 154 -11.27 -13.53 17.33
C PRO A 154 -11.95 -14.45 16.30
N LEU A 155 -11.40 -14.57 15.08
CA LEU A 155 -11.87 -15.51 14.05
C LEU A 155 -11.63 -16.97 14.42
N ALA A 156 -10.49 -17.31 15.03
CA ALA A 156 -10.22 -18.68 15.46
C ALA A 156 -11.19 -19.13 16.57
N GLY A 157 -11.52 -18.22 17.50
CA GLY A 157 -12.54 -18.48 18.52
C GLY A 157 -13.94 -18.62 17.95
N ARG A 158 -14.27 -17.87 16.89
CA ARG A 158 -15.57 -18.00 16.20
C ARG A 158 -15.70 -19.31 15.42
N LEU A 159 -14.64 -19.74 14.72
CA LEU A 159 -14.64 -21.01 13.98
C LEU A 159 -14.77 -22.20 14.92
N ALA A 160 -14.04 -22.21 16.04
CA ALA A 160 -14.15 -23.27 17.04
C ALA A 160 -15.55 -23.33 17.70
N ALA A 161 -16.21 -22.17 17.87
CA ALA A 161 -17.59 -22.14 18.38
C ALA A 161 -18.57 -22.76 17.38
N VAL A 162 -18.42 -22.48 16.08
CA VAL A 162 -19.24 -23.06 15.02
C VAL A 162 -19.01 -24.57 14.91
N GLU A 163 -17.77 -25.04 14.98
CA GLU A 163 -17.45 -26.48 14.97
C GLU A 163 -18.12 -27.22 16.15
N HIS A 164 -18.11 -26.63 17.35
CA HIS A 164 -18.81 -27.18 18.51
C HIS A 164 -20.34 -27.23 18.35
N GLU A 165 -20.95 -26.22 17.73
CA GLU A 165 -22.39 -26.21 17.43
C GLU A 165 -22.76 -27.33 16.44
N VAL A 166 -21.95 -27.50 15.39
CA VAL A 166 -22.15 -28.56 14.39
C VAL A 166 -21.97 -29.96 15.01
N GLU A 167 -20.97 -30.16 15.86
CA GLU A 167 -20.78 -31.44 16.57
C GLU A 167 -21.89 -31.72 17.61
N ALA A 168 -22.41 -30.70 18.27
CA ALA A 168 -23.52 -30.83 19.21
C ALA A 168 -24.84 -31.17 18.50
N GLU A 169 -25.07 -30.65 17.30
CA GLU A 169 -26.25 -30.94 16.47
C GLU A 169 -26.14 -32.30 15.76
N ALA A 170 -24.91 -32.79 15.51
CA ALA A 170 -24.65 -34.08 14.89
C ALA A 170 -24.71 -35.29 15.85
N ARG A 171 -24.92 -35.07 17.16
CA ARG A 171 -25.03 -36.13 18.17
C ARG A 171 -26.51 -36.50 18.37
N PRO A 172 -26.95 -37.73 18.04
CA PRO A 172 -28.36 -38.15 18.13
C PRO A 172 -28.88 -38.25 19.56
#